data_AF-A0A380E204-F1
#
_entry.id   AF-A0A380E204-F1
#
_cell.length_a   1.000
_cell.length_b   1.000
_cell.length_c   1.000
_cell.angle_alpha   90.00
_cell.angle_beta   90.00
_cell.angle_gamma   90.00
#
_symmetry.space_group_name_H-M   'P 1'
#
loop_
_entity.id
_entity.type
_entity.pdbx_description
1 polymer ?
#
loop_
_entity_poly.entity_id
_entity_poly.type
_entity_poly.pdbx_seq_one_letter_code
_entity_poly.pdbx_strand_id
1 'polypeptide(L)'
;MHSHFLNGDYGSNIYRAGTYVNQVRAQNHRVILLDSGGSLAGSLAAYYYAIVAPYKRHPMIKLMNRMHYDASGVSPSEFKFGLSFLTRSIALARFPWLSANIEYNVTKEPYFSTPYCIKHFGDLKLLS
;
A
#
# COMPACT_ATOMS: atom_id res chain seq x y z
N MET A 1 8.17 2.48 0.60
CA MET A 1 8.58 1.84 1.89
C MET A 1 9.20 0.46 1.61
N HIS A 2 10.37 0.36 0.96
CA HIS A 2 10.99 -0.80 0.25
C HIS A 2 10.95 -2.24 0.88
N SER A 3 9.82 -2.70 1.40
CA SER A 3 9.60 -4.01 2.01
C SER A 3 10.50 -4.35 3.21
N HIS A 4 11.01 -3.36 3.95
CA HIS A 4 11.77 -3.60 5.18
C HIS A 4 10.83 -3.94 6.35
N PHE A 5 10.57 -5.24 6.54
CA PHE A 5 9.69 -5.76 7.60
C PHE A 5 10.37 -5.80 8.97
N LEU A 6 11.67 -6.05 8.99
CA LEU A 6 12.48 -6.24 10.18
C LEU A 6 13.74 -5.40 9.96
N ASN A 7 13.87 -4.32 10.75
CA ASN A 7 14.99 -3.37 10.79
C ASN A 7 15.68 -3.11 9.44
N GLY A 8 15.29 -2.04 8.76
CA GLY A 8 16.17 -1.44 7.74
C GLY A 8 17.49 -0.97 8.37
N ASP A 9 18.46 -0.61 7.51
CA ASP A 9 19.83 -0.25 7.89
C ASP A 9 19.97 0.90 8.91
N TYR A 10 18.85 1.56 9.26
CA TYR A 10 18.75 2.66 10.24
C TYR A 10 17.75 2.40 11.38
N GLY A 11 17.34 1.15 11.63
CA GLY A 11 16.31 0.84 12.64
C GLY A 11 14.92 1.35 12.30
N SER A 12 14.71 1.72 11.02
CA SER A 12 13.41 2.04 10.44
C SER A 12 12.66 0.74 10.16
N ASN A 13 11.45 0.66 10.70
CA ASN A 13 10.67 -0.56 10.74
C ASN A 13 9.18 -0.17 10.73
N ILE A 14 8.40 -0.80 9.85
CA ILE A 14 6.95 -0.63 9.76
C ILE A 14 6.20 -0.88 11.08
N TYR A 15 6.72 -1.74 11.97
CA TYR A 15 6.22 -1.91 13.34
C TYR A 15 6.38 -0.64 14.18
N ARG A 16 7.52 0.08 14.07
CA ARG A 16 7.69 1.38 14.78
C ARG A 16 6.74 2.43 14.21
N ALA A 17 6.58 2.45 12.89
CA ALA A 17 5.60 3.31 12.24
C ALA A 17 4.18 3.00 12.72
N GLY A 18 3.82 1.73 12.85
CA GLY A 18 2.51 1.30 13.37
C GLY A 18 2.24 1.74 14.80
N THR A 19 3.22 1.60 15.70
CA THR A 19 3.12 2.11 17.07
C THR A 19 2.90 3.61 17.09
N TYR A 20 3.67 4.36 16.30
CA TYR A 20 3.54 5.81 16.20
C TYR A 20 2.17 6.22 15.63
N VAL A 21 1.71 5.57 14.56
CA VAL A 21 0.38 5.81 13.97
C VAL A 21 -0.72 5.58 15.01
N ASN A 22 -0.63 4.51 15.81
CA ASN A 22 -1.61 4.24 16.86
C ASN A 22 -1.60 5.34 17.93
N GLN A 23 -0.41 5.81 18.32
CA GLN A 23 -0.28 6.91 19.28
C GLN A 23 -0.90 8.21 18.74
N VAL A 24 -0.62 8.57 17.49
CA VAL A 24 -1.19 9.75 16.83
C VAL A 24 -2.71 9.66 16.73
N ARG A 25 -3.24 8.49 16.37
CA ARG A 25 -4.70 8.23 16.31
C ARG A 25 -5.38 8.25 17.67
N ALA A 26 -4.68 7.89 18.75
CA ALA A 26 -5.21 8.02 20.10
C ALA A 26 -5.37 9.49 20.52
N GLN A 27 -4.52 10.38 19.99
CA GLN A 27 -4.53 11.81 20.31
C GLN A 27 -5.35 12.65 19.33
N ASN A 28 -5.62 12.14 18.12
CA ASN A 28 -6.27 12.87 17.03
C ASN A 28 -7.37 12.02 16.39
N HIS A 29 -8.59 12.58 16.31
CA HIS A 29 -9.75 11.86 15.77
C HIS A 29 -9.81 11.92 14.23
N ARG A 30 -8.96 12.71 13.58
CA ARG A 30 -8.94 12.95 12.13
C ARG A 30 -7.54 12.72 11.58
N VAL A 31 -7.18 11.46 11.37
CA VAL A 31 -5.86 11.07 10.87
C VAL A 31 -6.03 10.32 9.56
N ILE A 32 -5.25 10.70 8.55
CA ILE A 32 -5.13 9.97 7.28
C ILE A 32 -3.74 9.35 7.22
N LEU A 33 -3.68 8.06 6.90
CA LEU A 33 -2.49 7.29 6.64
C LEU A 33 -2.44 6.88 5.17
N LEU A 34 -1.53 7.51 4.42
CA LEU A 34 -1.31 7.26 3.01
C LEU A 34 0.05 6.57 2.80
N ASP A 35 0.12 5.72 1.78
CA ASP A 35 1.37 5.17 1.27
C ASP A 35 1.65 5.74 -0.12
N SER A 36 2.89 6.15 -0.40
CA SER A 36 3.30 6.68 -1.71
C SER A 36 3.65 5.59 -2.74
N GLY A 37 3.47 4.32 -2.39
CA GLY A 37 3.90 3.18 -3.19
C GLY A 37 5.36 2.78 -2.93
N GLY A 38 5.83 1.79 -3.68
CA GLY A 38 7.14 1.17 -3.48
C GLY A 38 7.24 0.36 -2.18
N SER A 39 6.14 -0.29 -1.82
CA SER A 39 5.97 -1.00 -0.55
C SER A 39 5.96 -2.53 -0.74
N LEU A 40 5.73 -3.01 -1.97
CA LEU A 40 5.64 -4.44 -2.28
C LEU A 40 6.92 -5.06 -2.86
N ALA A 41 7.90 -4.23 -3.21
CA ALA A 41 9.19 -4.68 -3.71
C ALA A 41 10.33 -4.08 -2.87
N GLY A 42 11.50 -4.71 -2.91
CA GLY A 42 12.74 -4.15 -2.34
C GLY A 42 13.46 -5.00 -1.31
N SER A 43 12.85 -6.07 -0.79
CA SER A 43 13.51 -6.96 0.18
C SER A 43 13.49 -8.44 -0.23
N LEU A 44 14.40 -9.23 0.36
CA LEU A 44 14.43 -10.68 0.15
C LEU A 44 13.12 -11.36 0.57
N ALA A 45 12.49 -10.85 1.64
CA ALA A 45 11.18 -11.31 2.05
C ALA A 45 10.12 -11.03 0.98
N ALA A 46 10.11 -9.83 0.38
CA ALA A 46 9.20 -9.52 -0.72
C ALA A 46 9.39 -10.49 -1.90
N TYR A 47 10.64 -10.78 -2.28
CA TYR A 47 10.93 -11.78 -3.30
C TYR A 47 10.38 -13.18 -2.95
N TYR A 48 10.61 -13.63 -1.70
CA TYR A 48 10.11 -14.94 -1.25
C TYR A 48 8.59 -15.05 -1.36
N TYR A 49 7.84 -14.06 -0.89
CA TYR A 49 6.38 -14.08 -0.95
C TYR A 49 5.83 -13.80 -2.37
N ALA A 50 6.60 -13.14 -3.24
CA ALA A 50 6.20 -12.90 -4.62
C ALA A 50 6.44 -14.10 -5.55
N ILE A 51 7.58 -14.79 -5.40
CA ILE A 51 8.06 -15.80 -6.35
C ILE A 51 8.05 -17.21 -5.75
N VAL A 52 8.55 -17.40 -4.53
CA VAL A 52 8.72 -18.74 -3.93
C VAL A 52 7.41 -19.24 -3.30
N ALA A 53 6.65 -18.35 -2.65
CA ALA A 53 5.40 -18.68 -1.97
C ALA A 53 4.24 -17.74 -2.38
N PRO A 54 3.89 -17.65 -3.67
CA PRO A 54 2.87 -16.72 -4.18
C PRO A 54 1.45 -17.01 -3.68
N TYR A 55 1.22 -18.22 -3.14
CA TYR A 55 -0.03 -18.63 -2.50
C TYR A 55 -0.18 -18.08 -1.07
N LYS A 56 0.91 -17.60 -0.45
CA LYS A 56 0.86 -16.94 0.86
C LYS A 56 0.58 -15.45 0.70
N ARG A 57 -0.20 -14.90 1.62
CA ARG A 57 -0.46 -13.44 1.65
C ARG A 57 0.83 -12.67 1.91
N HIS A 58 1.08 -11.62 1.12
CA HIS A 58 2.23 -10.75 1.30
C HIS A 58 2.17 -10.06 2.68
N PRO A 59 3.22 -10.18 3.52
CA PRO A 59 3.22 -9.61 4.87
C PRO A 59 2.95 -8.10 4.91
N MET A 60 3.40 -7.36 3.87
CA MET A 60 3.16 -5.91 3.79
C MET A 60 1.68 -5.60 3.70
N ILE A 61 0.95 -6.28 2.82
CA ILE A 61 -0.50 -6.09 2.67
C ILE A 61 -1.21 -6.42 3.98
N LYS A 62 -0.80 -7.51 4.65
CA LYS A 62 -1.37 -7.89 5.96
C LYS A 62 -1.15 -6.79 7.00
N LEU A 63 0.04 -6.20 7.04
CA LEU A 63 0.39 -5.17 8.00
C LEU A 63 -0.32 -3.85 7.69
N MET A 64 -0.30 -3.40 6.43
CA MET A 64 -1.03 -2.21 5.99
C MET A 64 -2.54 -2.32 6.27
N ASN A 65 -3.13 -3.50 6.04
CA ASN A 65 -4.52 -3.77 6.41
C ASN A 65 -4.74 -3.63 7.92
N ARG A 66 -3.80 -4.11 8.75
CA ARG A 66 -3.90 -4.04 10.21
C ARG A 66 -3.69 -2.62 10.74
N MET A 67 -2.89 -1.82 10.04
CA MET A 67 -2.66 -0.41 10.33
C MET A 67 -3.74 0.50 9.73
N HIS A 68 -4.77 -0.05 9.08
CA HIS A 68 -5.88 0.70 8.49
C HIS A 68 -5.38 1.85 7.60
N TYR A 69 -4.60 1.52 6.57
CA TYR A 69 -4.26 2.50 5.54
C TYR A 69 -5.52 3.02 4.86
N ASP A 70 -5.47 4.29 4.48
CA ASP A 70 -6.59 4.98 3.87
C ASP A 70 -6.52 4.92 2.34
N ALA A 71 -5.31 4.95 1.78
CA ALA A 71 -5.03 4.65 0.39
C ALA A 71 -3.53 4.36 0.20
N SER A 72 -3.16 3.74 -0.92
CA SER A 72 -1.77 3.56 -1.35
C SER A 72 -1.62 3.91 -2.83
N GLY A 73 -0.57 4.64 -3.18
CA GLY A 73 -0.22 4.89 -4.58
C GLY A 73 0.41 3.67 -5.25
N VAL A 74 0.25 3.55 -6.56
CA VAL A 74 0.98 2.56 -7.37
C VAL A 74 2.27 3.19 -7.89
N SER A 75 3.43 2.59 -7.60
CA SER A 75 4.72 2.99 -8.20
C SER A 75 5.19 1.97 -9.24
N PRO A 76 6.15 2.32 -10.12
CA PRO A 76 6.75 1.36 -11.06
C PRO A 76 7.33 0.11 -10.39
N SER A 77 7.79 0.23 -9.14
CA SER A 77 8.42 -0.88 -8.43
C SER A 77 7.44 -1.99 -8.02
N GLU A 78 6.14 -1.69 -7.91
CA GLU A 78 5.09 -2.69 -7.69
C GLU A 78 4.96 -3.69 -8.85
N PHE A 79 5.34 -3.29 -10.06
CA PHE A 79 5.29 -4.14 -11.26
C PHE A 79 6.47 -5.11 -11.37
N LYS A 80 7.48 -4.99 -10.48
CA LYS A 80 8.73 -5.76 -10.57
C LYS A 80 8.52 -7.28 -10.60
N PHE A 81 7.49 -7.78 -9.92
CA PHE A 81 7.14 -9.21 -9.89
C PHE A 81 6.00 -9.57 -10.85
N GLY A 82 5.66 -8.67 -11.77
CA GLY A 82 4.63 -8.85 -12.77
C GLY A 82 3.23 -8.44 -12.32
N LEU A 83 2.36 -8.25 -13.31
CA LEU A 83 0.99 -7.75 -13.12
C LEU A 83 0.14 -8.69 -12.27
N SER A 84 0.32 -10.01 -12.42
CA SER A 84 -0.45 -11.00 -11.65
C SER A 84 -0.20 -10.87 -10.15
N PHE A 85 1.05 -10.60 -9.73
CA PHE A 85 1.40 -10.37 -8.33
C PHE A 85 0.75 -9.09 -7.80
N LEU A 86 0.82 -8.01 -8.57
CA LEU A 86 0.21 -6.73 -8.21
C LEU A 86 -1.30 -6.86 -8.07
N THR A 87 -1.99 -7.43 -9.05
CA THR A 87 -3.45 -7.64 -9.01
C THR A 87 -3.87 -8.49 -7.81
N ARG A 88 -3.13 -9.54 -7.46
CA ARG A 88 -3.39 -10.33 -6.23
C ARG A 88 -3.19 -9.49 -4.96
N SER A 89 -2.15 -8.68 -4.91
CA SER A 89 -1.85 -7.83 -3.75
C SER A 89 -2.94 -6.78 -3.52
N ILE A 90 -3.45 -6.19 -4.61
CA ILE A 90 -4.56 -5.23 -4.61
C ILE A 90 -5.85 -5.91 -4.15
N ALA A 91 -6.17 -7.10 -4.68
CA ALA A 91 -7.36 -7.86 -4.28
C ALA A 91 -7.37 -8.25 -2.79
N LEU A 92 -6.19 -8.34 -2.16
CA LEU A 92 -6.04 -8.65 -0.74
C LEU A 92 -5.95 -7.41 0.15
N ALA A 93 -5.87 -6.21 -0.43
CA ALA A 93 -5.83 -4.96 0.31
C ALA A 93 -7.24 -4.56 0.79
N ARG A 94 -7.32 -3.97 1.98
CA ARG A 94 -8.56 -3.40 2.55
C ARG A 94 -8.62 -1.89 2.37
N PHE A 95 -7.82 -1.36 1.45
CA PHE A 95 -7.67 0.05 1.12
C PHE A 95 -7.56 0.20 -0.41
N PRO A 96 -8.02 1.32 -0.97
CA PRO A 96 -7.91 1.57 -2.40
C PRO A 96 -6.45 1.80 -2.83
N TRP A 97 -6.13 1.31 -4.02
CA TRP A 97 -4.88 1.62 -4.71
C TRP A 97 -5.14 2.72 -5.73
N LEU A 98 -4.37 3.80 -5.65
CA LEU A 98 -4.58 5.00 -6.44
C LEU A 98 -3.57 5.08 -7.58
N SER A 99 -4.08 5.26 -8.79
CA SER A 99 -3.28 5.58 -9.96
C SER A 99 -4.15 6.28 -11.00
N ALA A 100 -3.73 7.50 -11.37
CA ALA A 100 -4.37 8.29 -12.43
C ALA A 100 -3.70 8.10 -13.80
N ASN A 101 -2.57 7.40 -13.87
CA ASN A 101 -1.67 7.39 -15.02
C ASN A 101 -1.44 5.98 -15.61
N ILE A 102 -2.13 4.96 -15.11
CA ILE A 102 -2.01 3.57 -15.61
C ILE A 102 -3.32 3.20 -16.28
N GLU A 103 -3.25 2.97 -17.59
CA GLU A 103 -4.39 2.70 -18.46
C GLU A 103 -4.27 1.37 -19.20
N TYR A 104 -5.39 0.75 -19.54
CA TYR A 104 -5.42 -0.35 -20.49
C TYR A 104 -5.02 0.16 -21.88
N ASN A 105 -4.07 -0.53 -22.53
CA ASN A 105 -3.55 -0.06 -23.81
C ASN A 105 -4.61 0.04 -24.91
N VAL A 106 -5.61 -0.86 -24.89
CA VAL A 106 -6.68 -0.92 -25.88
C VAL A 106 -7.84 0.00 -25.54
N THR A 107 -8.38 -0.06 -24.31
CA THR A 107 -9.59 0.69 -23.94
C THR A 107 -9.29 2.11 -23.45
N LYS A 108 -8.04 2.43 -23.11
CA LYS A 108 -7.61 3.69 -22.47
C LYS A 108 -8.29 3.97 -21.12
N GLU A 109 -8.92 2.95 -20.54
CA GLU A 109 -9.55 3.05 -19.23
C GLU A 109 -8.52 2.90 -18.11
N PRO A 110 -8.69 3.58 -16.96
CA PRO A 110 -7.81 3.42 -15.80
C PRO A 110 -7.76 1.97 -15.33
N TYR A 111 -6.56 1.38 -15.29
CA TYR A 111 -6.36 -0.03 -14.97
C TYR A 111 -6.81 -0.36 -13.54
N PHE A 112 -6.57 0.54 -12.58
CA PHE A 112 -6.91 0.32 -11.17
C PHE A 112 -8.26 0.90 -10.75
N SER A 113 -9.08 1.41 -11.69
CA SER A 113 -10.46 1.93 -11.50
C SER A 113 -10.65 3.08 -10.50
N THR A 114 -9.72 3.31 -9.57
CA THR A 114 -9.74 4.36 -8.55
C THR A 114 -8.59 5.35 -8.77
N PRO A 115 -8.77 6.39 -9.60
CA PRO A 115 -7.74 7.42 -9.79
C PRO A 115 -7.56 8.29 -8.53
N TYR A 116 -8.60 8.40 -7.70
CA TYR A 116 -8.62 9.14 -6.44
C TYR A 116 -9.59 8.51 -5.44
N CYS A 117 -9.44 8.86 -4.16
CA CYS A 117 -10.37 8.58 -3.08
C CYS A 117 -10.79 9.90 -2.42
N ILE A 118 -12.08 10.03 -2.10
CA ILE A 118 -12.61 11.16 -1.32
C ILE A 118 -12.89 10.67 0.10
N LYS A 119 -12.24 11.30 1.09
CA LYS A 119 -12.55 11.08 2.50
C LYS A 119 -13.23 12.28 3.13
N HIS A 120 -14.25 12.00 3.93
CA HIS A 120 -15.03 12.99 4.66
C HIS A 120 -14.61 13.03 6.12
N PHE A 121 -14.32 14.24 6.62
CA PHE A 121 -14.00 14.53 8.01
C PHE A 121 -14.90 15.65 8.53
N GLY A 122 -16.13 15.30 8.91
CA GLY A 122 -17.18 16.29 9.14
C GLY A 122 -17.43 17.08 7.86
N ASP A 123 -17.24 18.40 7.91
CA ASP A 123 -17.47 19.29 6.76
C ASP A 123 -16.30 19.35 5.77
N LEU A 124 -15.15 18.75 6.11
CA LEU A 124 -13.98 18.70 5.23
C LEU A 124 -14.04 17.50 4.29
N LYS A 125 -13.78 17.74 3.00
CA LYS A 125 -13.53 16.71 1.98
C LYS A 125 -12.05 16.74 1.60
N LEU A 126 -11.39 15.60 1.68
CA LEU A 126 -10.00 15.46 1.25
C LEU A 126 -9.94 14.52 0.05
N LEU A 127 -9.35 15.03 -1.04
CA LEU A 127 -9.09 14.30 -2.27
C LEU A 127 -7.64 13.81 -2.24
N SER A 128 -7.46 12.50 -2.32
CA SER A 128 -6.14 11.85 -2.36
C SER A 128 -6.07 10.88 -3.51
#